data_AF-A0AAN1LNG9-F1
#
_entry.id   AF-A0AAN1LNG9-F1
#
_cell.length_a   1.000
_cell.length_b   1.000
_cell.length_c   1.000
_cell.angle_alpha   90.00
_cell.angle_beta   90.00
_cell.angle_gamma   90.00
#
_symmetry.space_group_name_H-M   'P 1'
#
loop_
_entity.id
_entity.type
_entity.pdbx_description
1 polymer ?
#
loop_
_entity_poly.entity_id
_entity_poly.type
_entity_poly.pdbx_seq_one_letter_code
_entity_poly.pdbx_strand_id
1 'polypeptide(L)'
;MTGGDAAADVGEFLELVAPQIPVDDDAVHEQGHGAFAFLGVGDPPGGDVDMASQGGVSDAVHRLFLLVVRGGGGVDLMGHGHTTITSSQDVSFEAQADMLLQFLDALEIDTVDLVANDSGVGIAQIFAVRHPGRLRTLTLTNGDVHDNWPPAGFAGFLDMVRAGGLPERIAAMARDHDVYRGPDGFEGAYENPAAVSGDTVDAYIQPLLANQRSVADLERFILAFDPAQTVAIESQFKGLRTPTLVVWGTGDIFFPVSWSCWLADTIPGTRRRVEYDGATLLLPEERPRALSSELRAHWATI
;
A
#
# COMPACT_ATOMS: atom_id res chain seq x y z
N MET A 1 -18.43 0.88 25.00
CA MET A 1 -18.39 1.10 23.54
C MET A 1 -17.74 -0.13 22.97
N THR A 2 -18.48 -0.85 22.12
CA THR A 2 -18.14 -2.20 21.65
C THR A 2 -16.91 -2.12 20.75
N GLY A 3 -15.76 -2.60 21.23
CA GLY A 3 -14.62 -2.91 20.37
C GLY A 3 -15.05 -3.99 19.40
N GLY A 4 -15.30 -3.59 18.14
CA GLY A 4 -15.39 -4.52 17.04
C GLY A 4 -14.02 -5.17 16.84
N ASP A 5 -14.02 -6.43 16.45
CA ASP A 5 -12.81 -7.19 16.18
C ASP A 5 -12.10 -6.57 14.96
N ALA A 6 -11.01 -5.84 15.19
CA ALA A 6 -10.28 -5.13 14.14
C ALA A 6 -9.82 -6.07 13.01
N ALA A 7 -9.59 -7.35 13.31
CA ALA A 7 -9.26 -8.36 12.31
C ALA A 7 -10.44 -8.65 11.36
N ALA A 8 -11.66 -8.76 11.89
CA ALA A 8 -12.88 -8.93 11.09
C ALA A 8 -13.14 -7.69 10.20
N ASP A 9 -12.78 -6.51 10.69
CA ASP A 9 -12.99 -5.24 10.01
C ASP A 9 -12.03 -5.03 8.83
N VAL A 10 -10.80 -5.53 8.93
CA VAL A 10 -9.89 -5.56 7.77
C VAL A 10 -10.28 -6.64 6.78
N GLY A 11 -10.79 -7.79 7.24
CA GLY A 11 -11.35 -8.82 6.36
C GLY A 11 -12.45 -8.27 5.43
N GLU A 12 -13.41 -7.51 5.98
CA GLU A 12 -14.46 -6.88 5.19
C GLU A 12 -13.92 -5.83 4.19
N PHE A 13 -12.86 -5.11 4.56
CA PHE A 13 -12.18 -4.18 3.63
C PHE A 13 -11.52 -4.95 2.49
N LEU A 14 -10.83 -6.05 2.76
CA LEU A 14 -10.17 -6.87 1.74
C LEU A 14 -11.19 -7.54 0.80
N GLU A 15 -12.31 -8.05 1.32
CA GLU A 15 -13.41 -8.57 0.49
C GLU A 15 -13.99 -7.50 -0.44
N LEU A 16 -14.12 -6.26 0.04
CA LEU A 16 -14.64 -5.14 -0.76
C LEU A 16 -13.75 -4.81 -1.96
N VAL A 17 -12.43 -4.89 -1.77
CA VAL A 17 -11.43 -4.44 -2.73
C VAL A 17 -10.86 -5.58 -3.58
N ALA A 18 -11.07 -6.84 -3.20
CA ALA A 18 -10.57 -8.02 -3.91
C ALA A 18 -11.62 -9.14 -4.04
N PRO A 19 -12.82 -8.89 -4.63
CA PRO A 19 -13.85 -9.92 -4.71
C PRO A 19 -13.43 -11.05 -5.68
N GLN A 20 -13.02 -12.17 -5.10
CA GLN A 20 -12.78 -13.50 -5.68
C GLN A 20 -12.32 -13.53 -7.15
N ILE A 21 -11.01 -13.57 -7.33
CA ILE A 21 -10.37 -13.96 -8.59
C ILE A 21 -9.90 -15.41 -8.39
N PRO A 22 -10.29 -16.34 -9.27
CA PRO A 22 -9.75 -17.69 -9.23
C PRO A 22 -8.28 -17.60 -9.66
N VAL A 23 -7.37 -17.67 -8.71
CA VAL A 23 -5.95 -17.84 -9.02
C VAL A 23 -5.53 -19.16 -8.42
N ASP A 24 -5.04 -20.05 -9.27
CA ASP A 24 -4.39 -21.28 -8.84
C ASP A 24 -3.31 -20.91 -7.83
N ASP A 25 -3.39 -21.49 -6.63
CA ASP A 25 -2.31 -21.44 -5.65
C ASP A 25 -0.98 -21.74 -6.39
N ASP A 26 0.00 -20.83 -6.26
CA ASP A 26 1.34 -20.87 -6.86
C ASP A 26 1.55 -20.33 -8.30
N ALA A 27 0.68 -19.49 -8.86
CA ALA A 27 0.93 -18.89 -10.18
C ALA A 27 2.01 -17.77 -10.18
N VAL A 28 3.28 -18.16 -10.15
CA VAL A 28 4.42 -17.32 -10.55
C VAL A 28 4.39 -17.12 -12.06
N HIS A 29 3.92 -15.95 -12.52
CA HIS A 29 3.98 -15.60 -13.94
C HIS A 29 5.37 -15.04 -14.31
N GLU A 30 6.22 -15.87 -14.90
CA GLU A 30 7.50 -15.42 -15.47
C GLU A 30 7.28 -14.77 -16.85
N GLN A 31 7.53 -13.45 -16.96
CA GLN A 31 7.81 -12.82 -18.24
C GLN A 31 9.05 -11.92 -18.16
N GLY A 32 10.19 -12.45 -18.63
CA GLY A 32 11.36 -11.70 -19.10
C GLY A 32 12.17 -10.83 -18.11
N HIS A 33 11.60 -10.42 -16.97
CA HIS A 33 12.19 -9.41 -16.07
C HIS A 33 12.01 -9.66 -14.57
N GLY A 34 11.31 -10.72 -14.15
CA GLY A 34 11.10 -11.07 -12.73
C GLY A 34 9.85 -11.91 -12.51
N ALA A 35 9.69 -12.49 -11.30
CA ALA A 35 8.53 -13.24 -10.87
C ALA A 35 7.66 -12.36 -9.94
N PHE A 36 6.39 -12.17 -10.31
CA PHE A 36 5.40 -11.44 -9.52
C PHE A 36 4.84 -12.37 -8.42
N ALA A 37 4.65 -11.83 -7.23
CA ALA A 37 3.83 -12.50 -6.23
C ALA A 37 2.43 -11.87 -6.25
N PHE A 38 1.44 -12.76 -6.23
CA PHE A 38 0.02 -12.45 -6.23
C PHE A 38 -0.60 -13.24 -5.08
N LEU A 39 -1.49 -12.62 -4.31
CA LEU A 39 -2.36 -13.36 -3.40
C LEU A 39 -3.79 -13.27 -3.91
N GLY A 40 -4.30 -14.39 -4.42
CA GLY A 40 -5.71 -14.61 -4.66
C GLY A 40 -6.32 -15.20 -3.41
N VAL A 41 -7.45 -14.67 -2.96
CA VAL A 41 -8.25 -15.33 -1.92
C VAL A 41 -9.02 -16.47 -2.58
N GLY A 42 -8.52 -17.70 -2.48
CA GLY A 42 -9.16 -18.92 -3.00
C GLY A 42 -9.92 -19.71 -1.93
N ASP A 43 -11.06 -20.30 -2.31
CA ASP A 43 -11.75 -21.33 -1.52
C ASP A 43 -11.19 -22.73 -1.91
N PRO A 44 -11.01 -23.68 -0.97
CA PRO A 44 -10.56 -25.03 -1.30
C PRO A 44 -11.64 -25.83 -2.08
N PRO A 45 -11.24 -26.88 -2.83
CA PRO A 45 -12.17 -27.63 -3.66
C PRO A 45 -13.15 -28.44 -2.80
N GLY A 46 -14.41 -28.03 -2.82
CA GLY A 46 -15.59 -28.87 -2.65
C GLY A 46 -15.59 -29.81 -1.43
N GLY A 47 -16.01 -29.30 -0.28
CA GLY A 47 -16.45 -30.12 0.84
C GLY A 47 -16.93 -29.25 1.99
N ASP A 48 -18.14 -29.50 2.49
CA ASP A 48 -18.69 -28.87 3.70
C ASP A 48 -17.68 -29.00 4.86
N VAL A 49 -16.98 -27.91 5.19
CA VAL A 49 -16.15 -27.82 6.40
C VAL A 49 -16.48 -26.54 7.15
N ASP A 50 -16.82 -26.75 8.41
CA ASP A 50 -17.28 -25.80 9.41
C ASP A 50 -16.29 -24.62 9.61
N MET A 51 -16.65 -23.43 9.10
CA MET A 51 -15.86 -22.18 9.08
C MET A 51 -15.59 -21.55 10.46
N ALA A 52 -15.97 -22.21 11.56
CA ALA A 52 -15.84 -21.66 12.90
C ALA A 52 -14.55 -22.08 13.64
N SER A 53 -13.63 -22.84 13.04
CA SER A 53 -12.51 -23.39 13.82
C SER A 53 -11.11 -23.42 13.21
N GLN A 54 -10.87 -23.03 11.94
CA GLN A 54 -9.49 -23.06 11.37
C GLN A 54 -9.12 -21.94 10.36
N GLY A 55 -9.81 -20.81 10.32
CA GLY A 55 -9.43 -19.66 9.47
C GLY A 55 -8.87 -18.50 10.29
N GLY A 56 -7.72 -18.67 10.91
CA GLY A 56 -7.06 -17.58 11.65
C GLY A 56 -6.37 -16.63 10.68
N VAL A 57 -6.78 -15.36 10.63
CA VAL A 57 -5.98 -14.11 10.55
C VAL A 57 -4.71 -14.08 9.64
N SER A 58 -4.53 -15.01 8.70
CA SER A 58 -3.21 -15.29 8.10
C SER A 58 -2.88 -14.53 6.82
N ASP A 59 -3.79 -13.75 6.22
CA ASP A 59 -3.57 -13.19 4.87
C ASP A 59 -3.57 -11.64 4.83
N ALA A 60 -2.94 -11.02 5.83
CA ALA A 60 -2.69 -9.58 5.85
C ALA A 60 -1.47 -9.19 4.98
N VAL A 61 -1.56 -9.45 3.69
CA VAL A 61 -0.47 -9.29 2.71
C VAL A 61 -0.59 -7.86 2.13
N HIS A 62 0.32 -6.96 2.58
CA HIS A 62 0.67 -5.59 2.14
C HIS A 62 -0.22 -4.40 2.54
N ARG A 63 0.18 -3.76 3.64
CA ARG A 63 -0.51 -2.58 4.19
C ARG A 63 0.38 -1.34 4.41
N LEU A 64 1.70 -1.43 4.17
CA LEU A 64 2.57 -0.24 4.25
C LEU A 64 2.56 0.58 2.95
N PHE A 65 2.35 -0.08 1.81
CA PHE A 65 2.33 0.53 0.47
C PHE A 65 1.12 0.05 -0.32
N LEU A 66 -0.06 0.22 0.29
CA LEU A 66 -1.31 -0.31 -0.22
C LEU A 66 -1.54 0.20 -1.64
N LEU A 67 -1.58 -0.73 -2.60
CA LEU A 67 -2.11 -0.52 -3.93
C LEU A 67 -3.18 -1.58 -4.15
N VAL A 68 -4.44 -1.18 -4.05
CA VAL A 68 -5.54 -2.13 -4.21
C VAL A 68 -6.26 -1.92 -5.51
N VAL A 69 -6.49 -3.03 -6.20
CA VAL A 69 -7.22 -3.12 -7.46
C VAL A 69 -8.55 -3.82 -7.18
N ARG A 70 -9.66 -3.10 -7.32
CA ARG A 70 -10.98 -3.76 -7.37
C ARG A 70 -11.03 -4.71 -8.57
N GLY A 71 -11.12 -6.01 -8.29
CA GLY A 71 -11.04 -7.08 -9.29
C GLY A 71 -9.63 -7.60 -9.57
N GLY A 72 -8.62 -7.21 -8.77
CA GLY A 72 -7.22 -7.67 -8.86
C GLY A 72 -6.52 -8.02 -7.54
N GLY A 73 -7.05 -7.65 -6.36
CA GLY A 73 -6.32 -7.85 -5.10
C GLY A 73 -5.32 -6.75 -4.77
N GLY A 74 -4.49 -6.98 -3.75
CA GLY A 74 -3.34 -6.12 -3.41
C GLY A 74 -2.09 -6.54 -4.17
N VAL A 75 -1.22 -5.58 -4.50
CA VAL A 75 0.06 -5.83 -5.18
C VAL A 75 1.24 -5.52 -4.27
N ASP A 76 2.18 -6.47 -4.21
CA ASP A 76 3.50 -6.28 -3.62
C ASP A 76 4.37 -5.46 -4.58
N LEU A 77 4.72 -4.24 -4.18
CA LEU A 77 5.67 -3.42 -4.95
C LEU A 77 7.02 -4.12 -5.10
N MET A 78 7.76 -3.77 -6.15
CA MET A 78 9.15 -4.20 -6.28
C MET A 78 9.96 -3.76 -5.06
N GLY A 79 10.69 -4.70 -4.44
CA GLY A 79 11.42 -4.46 -3.18
C GLY A 79 10.62 -4.75 -1.91
N HIS A 80 9.40 -5.26 -2.02
CA HIS A 80 8.54 -5.57 -0.89
C HIS A 80 7.94 -6.96 -0.99
N GLY A 81 7.54 -7.47 0.18
CA GLY A 81 6.76 -8.68 0.26
C GLY A 81 7.42 -9.87 -0.42
N HIS A 82 6.66 -10.49 -1.31
CA HIS A 82 7.02 -11.68 -2.05
C HIS A 82 7.39 -11.36 -3.51
N THR A 83 7.26 -10.11 -3.97
CA THR A 83 7.70 -9.72 -5.31
C THR A 83 9.22 -9.83 -5.43
N THR A 84 9.66 -10.62 -6.42
CA THR A 84 11.09 -10.84 -6.68
C THR A 84 11.59 -9.96 -7.82
N ILE A 85 12.80 -9.42 -7.67
CA ILE A 85 13.41 -8.56 -8.67
C ILE A 85 14.85 -8.97 -8.99
N THR A 86 15.33 -8.53 -10.15
CA THR A 86 16.76 -8.67 -10.48
C THR A 86 17.59 -7.69 -9.65
N SER A 87 18.87 -8.01 -9.45
CA SER A 87 19.80 -7.16 -8.68
C SER A 87 20.08 -5.80 -9.32
N SER A 88 19.70 -5.61 -10.59
CA SER A 88 19.85 -4.36 -11.34
C SER A 88 18.51 -3.73 -11.74
N GLN A 89 17.38 -4.28 -11.30
CA GLN A 89 16.05 -3.75 -11.61
C GLN A 89 15.91 -2.30 -11.15
N ASP A 90 15.32 -1.43 -11.96
CA ASP A 90 14.90 -0.11 -11.47
C ASP A 90 13.71 -0.28 -10.50
N VAL A 91 13.81 0.37 -9.35
CA VAL A 91 12.80 0.34 -8.28
C VAL A 91 12.25 1.74 -7.97
N SER A 92 12.54 2.72 -8.83
CA SER A 92 11.97 4.07 -8.80
C SER A 92 10.43 4.04 -8.83
N PHE A 93 9.76 5.10 -8.37
CA PHE A 93 8.29 5.15 -8.42
C PHE A 93 7.76 5.11 -9.85
N GLU A 94 8.52 5.64 -10.81
CA GLU A 94 8.22 5.48 -12.23
C GLU A 94 8.25 4.01 -12.67
N ALA A 95 9.29 3.25 -12.26
CA ALA A 95 9.37 1.82 -12.55
C ALA A 95 8.27 1.01 -11.84
N GLN A 96 7.85 1.40 -10.63
CA GLN A 96 6.71 0.80 -9.94
C GLN A 96 5.39 1.04 -10.70
N ALA A 97 5.20 2.25 -11.27
CA ALA A 97 4.03 2.54 -12.09
C ALA A 97 4.03 1.72 -13.39
N ASP A 98 5.20 1.54 -14.02
CA ASP A 98 5.33 0.69 -15.21
C ASP A 98 5.13 -0.80 -14.87
N MET A 99 5.55 -1.24 -13.67
CA MET A 99 5.27 -2.58 -13.14
C MET A 99 3.77 -2.79 -12.93
N LEU A 100 3.06 -1.81 -12.37
CA LEU A 100 1.61 -1.89 -12.22
C LEU A 100 0.90 -2.07 -13.56
N LEU A 101 1.32 -1.36 -14.61
CA LEU A 101 0.75 -1.56 -15.95
C LEU A 101 0.93 -3.00 -16.43
N GLN A 102 2.14 -3.55 -16.30
CA GLN A 102 2.47 -4.92 -16.68
C GLN A 102 1.67 -5.95 -15.86
N PHE A 103 1.49 -5.69 -14.57
CA PHE A 103 0.67 -6.51 -13.69
C PHE A 103 -0.78 -6.58 -14.19
N LEU A 104 -1.38 -5.42 -14.52
CA LEU A 104 -2.74 -5.39 -15.04
C LEU A 104 -2.87 -6.08 -16.41
N ASP A 105 -1.88 -5.92 -17.28
CA ASP A 105 -1.86 -6.59 -18.58
C ASP A 105 -1.74 -8.12 -18.44
N ALA A 106 -0.91 -8.59 -17.50
CA ALA A 106 -0.73 -10.02 -17.22
C ALA A 106 -2.01 -10.69 -16.68
N LEU A 107 -2.80 -9.95 -15.91
CA LEU A 107 -4.10 -10.41 -15.40
C LEU A 107 -5.27 -10.13 -16.35
N GLU A 108 -5.00 -9.58 -17.54
CA GLU A 108 -6.02 -9.18 -18.52
C GLU A 108 -7.06 -8.20 -17.93
N ILE A 109 -6.64 -7.32 -17.02
CA ILE A 109 -7.48 -6.30 -16.38
C ILE A 109 -7.41 -5.00 -17.17
N ASP A 110 -8.48 -4.68 -17.90
CA ASP A 110 -8.56 -3.47 -18.72
C ASP A 110 -8.53 -2.17 -17.90
N THR A 111 -9.31 -2.10 -16.80
CA THR A 111 -9.40 -0.90 -15.95
C THR A 111 -9.58 -1.25 -14.48
N VAL A 112 -9.13 -0.36 -13.58
CA VAL A 112 -9.08 -0.63 -12.14
C VAL A 112 -9.62 0.54 -11.32
N ASP A 113 -10.11 0.24 -10.13
CA ASP A 113 -10.21 1.23 -9.05
C ASP A 113 -8.95 1.16 -8.22
N LEU A 114 -8.16 2.23 -8.25
CA LEU A 114 -6.86 2.25 -7.61
C LEU A 114 -6.95 2.95 -6.26
N VAL A 115 -6.63 2.24 -5.17
CA VAL A 115 -6.55 2.81 -3.81
C VAL A 115 -5.09 2.78 -3.36
N ALA A 116 -4.56 3.93 -2.94
CA ALA A 116 -3.14 4.14 -2.70
C ALA A 116 -2.85 4.76 -1.32
N ASN A 117 -1.83 4.24 -0.61
CA ASN A 117 -1.33 4.74 0.68
C ASN A 117 0.20 4.89 0.68
N ASP A 118 0.71 5.88 1.43
CA ASP A 118 2.14 6.15 1.64
C ASP A 118 2.91 6.33 0.31
N SER A 119 3.98 5.58 0.04
CA SER A 119 4.64 5.62 -1.28
C SER A 119 3.78 5.13 -2.43
N GLY A 120 2.76 4.32 -2.15
CA GLY A 120 1.73 3.97 -3.12
C GLY A 120 1.04 5.21 -3.69
N VAL A 121 0.89 6.30 -2.91
CA VAL A 121 0.27 7.56 -3.36
C VAL A 121 1.12 8.23 -4.45
N GLY A 122 2.44 8.28 -4.29
CA GLY A 122 3.37 8.80 -5.31
C GLY A 122 3.33 7.99 -6.60
N ILE A 123 3.38 6.65 -6.46
CA ILE A 123 3.32 5.70 -7.58
C ILE A 123 1.98 5.80 -8.32
N ALA A 124 0.86 5.87 -7.59
CA ALA A 124 -0.48 5.97 -8.16
C ALA A 124 -0.69 7.30 -8.89
N GLN A 125 -0.10 8.41 -8.42
CA GLN A 125 -0.11 9.68 -9.15
C GLN A 125 0.60 9.57 -10.50
N ILE A 126 1.79 8.96 -10.54
CA ILE A 126 2.56 8.74 -11.77
C ILE A 126 1.77 7.83 -12.73
N PHE A 127 1.22 6.73 -12.22
CA PHE A 127 0.39 5.83 -13.01
C PHE A 127 -0.83 6.55 -13.58
N ALA A 128 -1.52 7.36 -12.77
CA ALA A 128 -2.73 8.07 -13.19
C ALA A 128 -2.47 9.08 -14.30
N VAL A 129 -1.34 9.79 -14.29
CA VAL A 129 -1.01 10.74 -15.36
C VAL A 129 -0.53 10.04 -16.64
N ARG A 130 0.18 8.91 -16.53
CA ARG A 130 0.71 8.15 -17.67
C ARG A 130 -0.36 7.27 -18.34
N HIS A 131 -1.26 6.70 -17.53
CA HIS A 131 -2.25 5.70 -17.96
C HIS A 131 -3.67 6.02 -17.48
N PRO A 132 -4.20 7.25 -17.70
CA PRO A 132 -5.51 7.63 -17.17
C PRO A 132 -6.66 6.74 -17.68
N GLY A 133 -6.51 6.15 -18.88
CA GLY A 133 -7.48 5.22 -19.46
C GLY A 133 -7.54 3.85 -18.78
N ARG A 134 -6.60 3.53 -17.88
CA ARG A 134 -6.58 2.29 -17.07
C ARG A 134 -7.25 2.46 -15.71
N LEU A 135 -7.75 3.66 -15.39
CA LEU A 135 -8.37 3.97 -14.10
C LEU A 135 -9.87 4.22 -14.24
N ARG A 136 -10.68 3.39 -13.56
CA ARG A 136 -12.09 3.66 -13.28
C ARG A 136 -12.23 4.70 -12.19
N THR A 137 -11.51 4.53 -11.08
CA THR A 137 -11.38 5.53 -10.01
C THR A 137 -9.97 5.57 -9.44
N LEU A 138 -9.66 6.68 -8.78
CA LEU A 138 -8.45 6.86 -7.98
C LEU A 138 -8.85 7.24 -6.55
N THR A 139 -8.25 6.60 -5.55
CA THR A 139 -8.35 6.98 -4.15
C THR A 139 -6.95 7.15 -3.58
N LEU A 140 -6.66 8.34 -3.05
CA LEU A 140 -5.38 8.66 -2.44
C LEU A 140 -5.58 8.90 -0.94
N THR A 141 -4.85 8.17 -0.11
CA THR A 141 -4.73 8.45 1.33
C THR A 141 -3.47 9.26 1.64
N ASN A 142 -3.09 9.39 2.91
CA ASN A 142 -1.82 10.00 3.32
C ASN A 142 -0.64 9.37 2.57
N GLY A 143 0.27 10.19 2.06
CA GLY A 143 1.47 9.70 1.40
C GLY A 143 2.22 10.72 0.56
N ASP A 144 3.07 10.19 -0.31
CA ASP A 144 4.07 10.93 -1.09
C ASP A 144 3.41 11.81 -2.17
N VAL A 145 3.54 13.13 -2.05
CA VAL A 145 2.93 14.14 -2.93
C VAL A 145 3.93 15.25 -3.21
N HIS A 146 4.09 15.60 -4.49
CA HIS A 146 4.97 16.68 -4.94
C HIS A 146 6.39 16.55 -4.33
N ASP A 147 6.84 17.48 -3.49
CA ASP A 147 8.18 17.53 -2.89
C ASP A 147 8.16 17.23 -1.38
N ASN A 148 7.07 16.65 -0.87
CA ASN A 148 6.90 16.39 0.56
C ASN A 148 7.69 15.18 1.09
N TRP A 149 8.36 14.45 0.20
CA TRP A 149 8.97 13.16 0.48
C TRP A 149 10.44 13.09 0.02
N PRO A 150 11.29 12.33 0.73
CA PRO A 150 11.00 11.68 2.01
C PRO A 150 10.71 12.72 3.12
N PRO A 151 9.73 12.47 4.01
CA PRO A 151 9.32 13.45 5.00
C PRO A 151 10.46 13.72 5.98
N ALA A 152 10.56 14.95 6.50
CA ALA A 152 11.69 15.36 7.34
C ALA A 152 11.86 14.47 8.59
N GLY A 153 10.76 13.96 9.17
CA GLY A 153 10.77 13.01 10.28
C GLY A 153 11.39 11.64 9.95
N PHE A 154 11.54 11.32 8.66
CA PHE A 154 12.10 10.06 8.16
C PHE A 154 13.62 10.14 7.91
N ALA A 155 14.24 11.33 8.03
CA ALA A 155 15.66 11.53 7.73
C ALA A 155 16.59 10.63 8.57
N GLY A 156 16.31 10.46 9.86
CA GLY A 156 17.11 9.59 10.73
C GLY A 156 17.05 8.11 10.33
N PHE A 157 15.88 7.66 9.85
CA PHE A 157 15.72 6.31 9.31
C PHE A 157 16.52 6.16 8.01
N LEU A 158 16.46 7.13 7.09
CA LEU A 158 17.26 7.09 5.85
C LEU A 158 18.76 7.04 6.13
N ASP A 159 19.25 7.81 7.10
CA ASP A 159 20.66 7.79 7.47
C ASP A 159 21.07 6.44 8.07
N MET A 160 20.17 5.80 8.84
CA MET A 160 20.36 4.43 9.35
C MET A 160 20.44 3.41 8.21
N VAL A 161 19.56 3.51 7.21
CA VAL A 161 19.57 2.63 6.03
C VAL A 161 20.85 2.83 5.22
N ARG A 162 21.27 4.06 4.95
CA ARG A 162 22.54 4.38 4.25
C ARG A 162 23.77 3.85 4.99
N ALA A 163 23.71 3.74 6.31
CA ALA A 163 24.76 3.17 7.13
C ALA A 163 24.75 1.63 7.18
N GLY A 164 23.84 0.96 6.44
CA GLY A 164 23.70 -0.49 6.41
C GLY A 164 22.97 -1.08 7.63
N GLY A 165 22.20 -0.26 8.35
CA GLY A 165 21.52 -0.68 9.58
C GLY A 165 20.21 -1.46 9.36
N LEU A 166 19.66 -1.46 8.14
CA LEU A 166 18.33 -2.02 7.88
C LEU A 166 18.22 -3.53 8.24
N PRO A 167 19.19 -4.39 7.90
CA PRO A 167 19.12 -5.81 8.28
C PRO A 167 19.02 -6.05 9.78
N GLU A 168 19.81 -5.33 10.59
CA GLU A 168 19.73 -5.47 12.06
C GLU A 168 18.42 -4.91 12.59
N ARG A 169 17.89 -3.82 12.01
CA ARG A 169 16.60 -3.26 12.41
C ARG A 169 15.45 -4.23 12.17
N ILE A 170 15.38 -4.83 10.98
CA ILE A 170 14.35 -5.85 10.66
C ILE A 170 14.51 -7.08 11.56
N ALA A 171 15.74 -7.56 11.78
CA ALA A 171 16.00 -8.67 12.71
C ALA A 171 15.64 -8.34 14.17
N ALA A 172 15.78 -7.09 14.59
CA ALA A 172 15.33 -6.64 15.91
C ALA A 172 13.80 -6.67 16.02
N MET A 173 13.08 -6.14 15.03
CA MET A 173 11.60 -6.17 14.98
C MET A 173 11.05 -7.60 14.98
N ALA A 174 11.71 -8.52 14.28
CA ALA A 174 11.32 -9.93 14.25
C ALA A 174 11.54 -10.66 15.59
N ARG A 175 12.54 -10.24 16.37
CA ARG A 175 12.83 -10.82 17.70
C ARG A 175 11.96 -10.22 18.80
N ASP A 176 11.60 -8.95 18.66
CA ASP A 176 10.87 -8.19 19.66
C ASP A 176 9.91 -7.22 18.96
N HIS A 177 8.62 -7.56 18.98
CA HIS A 177 7.57 -6.75 18.37
C HIS A 177 7.44 -5.36 19.03
N ASP A 178 7.94 -5.15 20.25
CA ASP A 178 7.92 -3.82 20.86
C ASP A 178 8.93 -2.86 20.21
N VAL A 179 9.95 -3.40 19.51
CA VAL A 179 10.81 -2.58 18.62
C VAL A 179 10.01 -2.07 17.43
N TYR A 180 9.08 -2.86 16.88
CA TYR A 180 8.18 -2.42 15.81
C TYR A 180 7.22 -1.35 16.31
N ARG A 181 6.63 -1.53 17.50
CA ARG A 181 5.67 -0.59 18.10
C ARG A 181 6.30 0.67 18.69
N GLY A 182 7.62 0.69 18.84
CA GLY A 182 8.36 1.75 19.50
C GLY A 182 8.87 2.85 18.56
N PRO A 183 9.55 3.87 19.12
CA PRO A 183 10.01 5.07 18.39
C PRO A 183 11.06 4.76 17.33
N ASP A 184 11.70 3.61 17.47
CA ASP A 184 12.71 3.06 16.58
C ASP A 184 12.11 2.24 15.41
N GLY A 185 10.79 2.06 15.42
CA GLY A 185 10.01 1.34 14.42
C GLY A 185 8.92 2.22 13.81
N PHE A 186 7.68 1.74 13.87
CA PHE A 186 6.52 2.32 13.20
C PHE A 186 5.60 3.12 14.14
N GLU A 187 6.00 3.42 15.38
CA GLU A 187 5.14 4.15 16.34
C GLU A 187 4.44 5.37 15.74
N GLY A 188 5.20 6.21 15.01
CA GLY A 188 4.68 7.45 14.42
C GLY A 188 3.71 7.24 13.24
N ALA A 189 3.60 6.02 12.70
CA ALA A 189 2.69 5.71 11.61
C ALA A 189 1.29 5.30 12.11
N TYR A 190 1.16 4.91 13.38
CA TYR A 190 -0.08 4.43 13.99
C TYR A 190 -0.68 5.46 14.96
N GLU A 191 -1.99 5.51 15.02
CA GLU A 191 -2.77 6.20 16.06
C GLU A 191 -2.65 5.47 17.39
N ASN A 192 -2.64 4.13 17.37
CA ASN A 192 -2.50 3.27 18.55
C ASN A 192 -1.48 2.14 18.32
N PRO A 193 -0.16 2.44 18.35
CA PRO A 193 0.90 1.47 18.09
C PRO A 193 0.90 0.29 19.06
N ALA A 194 0.48 0.51 20.32
CA ALA A 194 0.37 -0.56 21.32
C ALA A 194 -0.72 -1.60 21.00
N ALA A 195 -1.70 -1.26 20.14
CA ALA A 195 -2.75 -2.18 19.72
C ALA A 195 -2.38 -3.04 18.51
N VAL A 196 -1.23 -2.78 17.87
CA VAL A 196 -0.76 -3.59 16.74
C VAL A 196 -0.43 -5.00 17.24
N SER A 197 -1.17 -6.00 16.76
CA SER A 197 -1.00 -7.38 17.22
C SER A 197 0.34 -7.97 16.79
N GLY A 198 0.80 -9.02 17.47
CA GLY A 198 2.02 -9.72 17.05
C GLY A 198 1.89 -10.33 15.66
N ASP A 199 0.74 -10.93 15.36
CA ASP A 199 0.43 -11.50 14.04
C ASP A 199 0.51 -10.44 12.93
N THR A 200 0.06 -9.22 13.22
CA THR A 200 0.19 -8.08 12.30
C THR A 200 1.66 -7.70 12.07
N VAL A 201 2.46 -7.62 13.13
CA VAL A 201 3.90 -7.35 13.01
C VAL A 201 4.58 -8.44 12.19
N ASP A 202 4.27 -9.71 12.47
CA ASP A 202 4.83 -10.85 11.75
C ASP A 202 4.44 -10.83 10.27
N ALA A 203 3.20 -10.47 9.94
CA ALA A 203 2.74 -10.33 8.55
C ALA A 203 3.55 -9.26 7.77
N TYR A 204 3.99 -8.19 8.42
CA TYR A 204 4.85 -7.18 7.81
C TYR A 204 6.32 -7.60 7.71
N ILE A 205 6.83 -8.25 8.76
CA ILE A 205 8.27 -8.46 8.94
C ILE A 205 8.75 -9.77 8.32
N GLN A 206 7.97 -10.85 8.39
CA GLN A 206 8.38 -12.16 7.89
C GLN A 206 8.66 -12.20 6.39
N PRO A 207 7.89 -11.54 5.49
CA PRO A 207 8.21 -11.50 4.07
C PRO A 207 9.58 -10.86 3.77
N LEU A 208 10.00 -9.90 4.60
CA LEU A 208 11.32 -9.26 4.49
C LEU A 208 12.47 -10.20 4.90
N LEU A 209 12.16 -11.30 5.58
CA LEU A 209 13.11 -12.34 6.00
C LEU A 209 13.00 -13.63 5.18
N ALA A 210 11.99 -13.74 4.30
CA ALA A 210 11.65 -14.97 3.61
C ALA A 210 12.72 -15.44 2.61
N ASN A 211 13.50 -14.53 2.01
CA ASN A 211 14.58 -14.88 1.11
C ASN A 211 15.86 -14.07 1.36
N GLN A 212 16.99 -14.54 0.81
CA GLN A 212 18.32 -13.94 1.06
C GLN A 212 18.46 -12.48 0.58
N ARG A 213 17.54 -11.97 -0.25
CA ARG A 213 17.63 -10.64 -0.87
C ARG A 213 16.54 -9.66 -0.43
N SER A 214 15.44 -10.11 0.19
CA SER A 214 14.30 -9.26 0.52
C SER A 214 14.68 -7.95 1.23
N VAL A 215 15.51 -8.00 2.28
CA VAL A 215 15.97 -6.79 2.98
C VAL A 215 16.80 -5.88 2.07
N ALA A 216 17.66 -6.46 1.23
CA ALA A 216 18.51 -5.69 0.32
C ALA A 216 17.68 -5.02 -0.80
N ASP A 217 16.60 -5.66 -1.25
CA ASP A 217 15.70 -5.08 -2.24
C ASP A 217 14.82 -3.98 -1.62
N LEU A 218 14.38 -4.13 -0.36
CA LEU A 218 13.75 -3.05 0.40
C LEU A 218 14.70 -1.86 0.60
N GLU A 219 15.97 -2.12 0.95
CA GLU A 219 17.00 -1.10 1.06
C GLU A 219 17.16 -0.32 -0.26
N ARG A 220 17.21 -1.03 -1.40
CA ARG A 220 17.28 -0.40 -2.72
C ARG A 220 16.06 0.49 -3.00
N PHE A 221 14.87 0.05 -2.65
CA PHE A 221 13.65 0.84 -2.81
C PHE A 221 13.73 2.14 -1.99
N ILE A 222 14.07 2.05 -0.70
CA ILE A 222 14.18 3.19 0.21
C ILE A 222 15.26 4.17 -0.28
N LEU A 223 16.41 3.66 -0.74
CA LEU A 223 17.51 4.48 -1.24
C LEU A 223 17.26 5.09 -2.63
N ALA A 224 16.22 4.63 -3.34
CA ALA A 224 15.80 5.17 -4.63
C ALA A 224 14.81 6.34 -4.52
N PHE A 225 14.48 6.78 -3.30
CA PHE A 225 13.58 7.92 -3.10
C PHE A 225 14.11 9.20 -3.74
N ASP A 226 13.29 9.78 -4.62
CA ASP A 226 13.59 11.02 -5.34
C ASP A 226 12.29 11.78 -5.65
N PRO A 227 11.96 12.86 -4.90
CA PRO A 227 10.75 13.66 -5.13
C PRO A 227 10.70 14.33 -6.50
N ALA A 228 11.81 14.38 -7.25
CA ALA A 228 11.78 14.92 -8.61
C ALA A 228 10.77 14.17 -9.51
N GLN A 229 10.50 12.89 -9.23
CA GLN A 229 9.53 12.07 -9.97
C GLN A 229 8.09 12.61 -9.85
N THR A 230 7.64 12.94 -8.64
CA THR A 230 6.29 13.50 -8.38
C THR A 230 6.21 14.99 -8.70
N VAL A 231 7.30 15.74 -8.57
CA VAL A 231 7.36 17.14 -9.04
C VAL A 231 7.25 17.20 -10.56
N ALA A 232 7.89 16.29 -11.29
CA ALA A 232 7.88 16.27 -12.76
C ALA A 232 6.47 16.13 -13.35
N ILE A 233 5.56 15.43 -12.66
CA ILE A 233 4.20 15.19 -13.13
C ILE A 233 3.19 16.28 -12.76
N GLU A 234 3.56 17.28 -11.95
CA GLU A 234 2.63 18.31 -11.45
C GLU A 234 1.81 18.95 -12.58
N SER A 235 2.49 19.36 -13.66
CA SER A 235 1.86 20.06 -14.78
C SER A 235 0.81 19.19 -15.51
N GLN A 236 0.93 17.87 -15.42
CA GLN A 236 0.06 16.89 -16.08
C GLN A 236 -1.26 16.68 -15.32
N PHE A 237 -1.32 16.99 -14.02
CA PHE A 237 -2.56 16.86 -13.23
C PHE A 237 -3.71 17.71 -13.78
N LYS A 238 -3.42 18.82 -14.46
CA LYS A 238 -4.44 19.65 -15.14
C LYS A 238 -5.27 18.87 -16.18
N GLY A 239 -4.71 17.77 -16.71
CA GLY A 239 -5.39 16.85 -17.64
C GLY A 239 -6.09 15.68 -16.97
N LEU A 240 -5.82 15.40 -15.69
CA LEU A 240 -6.37 14.25 -14.98
C LEU A 240 -7.86 14.47 -14.69
N ARG A 241 -8.71 13.63 -15.28
CA ARG A 241 -10.18 13.67 -15.13
C ARG A 241 -10.75 12.43 -14.45
N THR A 242 -9.91 11.45 -14.15
CA THR A 242 -10.27 10.25 -13.39
C THR A 242 -11.01 10.66 -12.12
N PRO A 243 -12.17 10.07 -11.81
CA PRO A 243 -12.88 10.34 -10.56
C PRO A 243 -11.99 10.02 -9.35
N THR A 244 -11.58 11.07 -8.64
CA THR A 244 -10.64 10.97 -7.53
C THR A 244 -11.31 11.21 -6.18
N LEU A 245 -11.05 10.32 -5.22
CA LEU A 245 -11.34 10.50 -3.80
C LEU A 245 -10.02 10.76 -3.07
N VAL A 246 -9.98 11.80 -2.23
CA VAL A 246 -8.87 12.03 -1.31
C VAL A 246 -9.36 11.78 0.11
N VAL A 247 -8.70 10.90 0.86
CA VAL A 247 -9.02 10.60 2.26
C VAL A 247 -7.80 10.89 3.11
N TRP A 248 -7.89 11.69 4.16
CA TRP A 248 -6.69 12.11 4.89
C TRP A 248 -6.85 12.00 6.41
N GLY A 249 -5.91 11.34 7.06
CA GLY A 249 -5.72 11.38 8.51
C GLY A 249 -5.04 12.69 8.92
N THR A 250 -5.64 13.40 9.86
CA THR A 250 -5.16 14.72 10.31
C THR A 250 -4.11 14.65 11.42
N GLY A 251 -3.95 13.48 12.05
CA GLY A 251 -2.97 13.22 13.11
C GLY A 251 -1.60 12.77 12.58
N ASP A 252 -1.46 12.61 11.27
CA ASP A 252 -0.23 12.16 10.63
C ASP A 252 0.90 13.19 10.77
N ILE A 253 2.02 12.76 11.34
CA ILE A 253 3.22 13.57 11.57
C ILE A 253 4.14 13.66 10.35
N PHE A 254 3.96 12.78 9.36
CA PHE A 254 4.77 12.70 8.14
C PHE A 254 4.15 13.53 7.02
N PHE A 255 2.82 13.44 6.84
CA PHE A 255 2.13 14.03 5.70
C PHE A 255 1.02 15.01 6.13
N PRO A 256 1.33 16.32 6.20
CA PRO A 256 0.37 17.33 6.62
C PRO A 256 -0.87 17.42 5.72
N VAL A 257 -2.02 17.78 6.31
CA VAL A 257 -3.32 17.96 5.64
C VAL A 257 -3.27 18.89 4.42
N SER A 258 -2.32 19.83 4.39
CA SER A 258 -2.11 20.72 3.24
C SER A 258 -1.91 19.96 1.91
N TRP A 259 -1.36 18.74 1.95
CA TRP A 259 -1.18 17.92 0.74
C TRP A 259 -2.49 17.32 0.23
N SER A 260 -3.44 17.02 1.12
CA SER A 260 -4.80 16.64 0.71
C SER A 260 -5.51 17.79 0.00
N CYS A 261 -5.35 19.02 0.49
CA CYS A 261 -5.89 20.22 -0.15
C CYS A 261 -5.24 20.44 -1.52
N TRP A 262 -3.91 20.34 -1.57
CA TRP A 262 -3.16 20.48 -2.81
C TRP A 262 -3.58 19.46 -3.88
N LEU A 263 -3.74 18.18 -3.52
CA LEU A 263 -4.25 17.15 -4.44
C LEU A 263 -5.65 17.50 -4.95
N ALA A 264 -6.56 17.89 -4.03
CA ALA A 264 -7.94 18.21 -4.38
C ALA A 264 -8.05 19.43 -5.31
N ASP A 265 -7.22 20.45 -5.09
CA ASP A 265 -7.19 21.67 -5.89
C ASP A 265 -6.50 21.46 -7.25
N THR A 266 -5.48 20.59 -7.28
CA THR A 266 -4.63 20.36 -8.47
C THR A 266 -5.22 19.33 -9.43
N ILE A 267 -5.98 18.34 -8.94
CA ILE A 267 -6.60 17.28 -9.76
C ILE A 267 -8.06 17.65 -10.07
N PRO A 268 -8.41 18.04 -11.32
CA PRO A 268 -9.79 18.43 -11.65
C PRO A 268 -10.80 17.27 -11.61
N GLY A 269 -10.32 16.03 -11.61
CA GLY A 269 -11.13 14.82 -11.41
C GLY A 269 -11.57 14.60 -9.96
N THR A 270 -11.06 15.37 -8.99
CA THR A 270 -11.43 15.22 -7.58
C THR A 270 -12.92 15.42 -7.38
N ARG A 271 -13.57 14.39 -6.83
CA ARG A 271 -15.01 14.40 -6.48
C ARG A 271 -15.21 14.77 -5.03
N ARG A 272 -14.36 14.25 -4.15
CA ARG A 272 -14.50 14.38 -2.70
C ARG A 272 -13.12 14.42 -2.04
N ARG A 273 -13.02 15.25 -1.00
CA ARG A 273 -11.95 15.21 0.01
C ARG A 273 -12.59 14.95 1.36
N VAL A 274 -12.09 13.96 2.08
CA VAL A 274 -12.59 13.54 3.40
C VAL A 274 -11.42 13.54 4.36
N GLU A 275 -11.65 14.04 5.57
CA GLU A 275 -10.64 14.07 6.63
C GLU A 275 -11.12 13.28 7.84
N TYR A 276 -10.19 12.56 8.46
CA TYR A 276 -10.41 11.82 9.70
C TYR A 276 -9.59 12.44 10.82
N ASP A 277 -10.29 12.98 11.81
CA ASP A 277 -9.67 13.57 13.00
C ASP A 277 -8.85 12.53 13.77
N GLY A 278 -7.59 12.88 14.08
CA GLY A 278 -6.66 12.05 14.83
C GLY A 278 -6.07 10.82 14.12
N ALA A 279 -6.58 10.43 12.95
CA ALA A 279 -6.03 9.30 12.21
C ALA A 279 -4.64 9.62 11.63
N THR A 280 -3.78 8.61 11.56
CA THR A 280 -2.38 8.71 11.08
C THR A 280 -2.20 7.99 9.74
N LEU A 281 -0.95 7.77 9.34
CA LEU A 281 -0.56 7.15 8.08
C LEU A 281 -1.23 5.78 7.84
N LEU A 282 -1.37 4.95 8.89
CA LEU A 282 -2.02 3.64 8.78
C LEU A 282 -3.55 3.69 9.01
N LEU A 283 -4.20 4.80 8.67
CA LEU A 283 -5.66 4.91 8.58
C LEU A 283 -6.33 3.71 7.87
N PRO A 284 -5.81 3.16 6.73
CA PRO A 284 -6.39 1.99 6.10
C PRO A 284 -6.45 0.75 7.01
N GLU A 285 -5.50 0.60 7.93
CA GLU A 285 -5.44 -0.52 8.87
C GLU A 285 -6.22 -0.24 10.16
N GLU A 286 -6.13 0.98 10.70
CA GLU A 286 -6.72 1.31 12.00
C GLU A 286 -8.20 1.70 11.91
N ARG A 287 -8.64 2.22 10.76
CA ARG A 287 -10.05 2.59 10.52
C ARG A 287 -10.58 2.03 9.19
N PRO A 288 -10.45 0.70 8.92
CA PRO A 288 -10.79 0.08 7.64
C PRO A 288 -12.26 0.25 7.28
N ARG A 289 -13.18 0.17 8.26
CA ARG A 289 -14.62 0.42 8.04
C ARG A 289 -14.92 1.84 7.56
N ALA A 290 -14.18 2.82 8.09
CA ALA A 290 -14.35 4.22 7.70
C ALA A 290 -13.90 4.40 6.25
N LEU A 291 -12.71 3.91 5.90
CA LEU A 291 -12.20 3.93 4.52
C LEU A 291 -13.12 3.16 3.56
N SER A 292 -13.54 1.94 3.91
CA SER A 292 -14.51 1.13 3.14
C SER A 292 -15.80 1.88 2.84
N SER A 293 -16.33 2.63 3.81
CA SER A 293 -17.54 3.43 3.63
C SER A 293 -17.32 4.53 2.58
N GLU A 294 -16.17 5.20 2.61
CA GLU A 294 -15.84 6.24 1.63
C GLU A 294 -15.61 5.69 0.23
N LEU A 295 -14.95 4.54 0.12
CA LEU A 295 -14.77 3.82 -1.14
C LEU A 295 -16.11 3.41 -1.75
N ARG A 296 -17.00 2.80 -0.95
CA ARG A 296 -18.35 2.42 -1.38
C ARG A 296 -19.15 3.63 -1.88
N ALA A 297 -19.09 4.75 -1.15
CA ALA A 297 -19.74 5.99 -1.54
C ALA A 297 -19.16 6.57 -2.84
N HIS A 298 -17.83 6.55 -3.00
CA HIS A 298 -17.16 7.04 -4.21
C HIS A 298 -17.54 6.20 -5.44
N TRP A 299 -17.45 4.88 -5.33
CA TRP A 299 -17.74 3.97 -6.44
C TRP A 299 -19.21 3.94 -6.86
N ALA A 300 -20.13 4.28 -5.96
CA ALA A 300 -21.56 4.39 -6.29
C ALA A 300 -21.89 5.61 -7.17
N THR A 301 -20.95 6.55 -7.36
CA THR A 301 -21.14 7.78 -8.16
C THR A 301 -20.56 7.70 -9.57
N ILE A 302 -19.96 6.57 -9.92
CA ILE A 302 -19.30 6.28 -11.21
C ILE A 302 -20.28 5.49 -12.10
#